data_AF-A0A1A8FEW0-F1
#
_entry.id   AF-A0A1A8FEW0-F1
#
_cell.length_a   1.000
_cell.length_b   1.000
_cell.length_c   1.000
_cell.angle_alpha   90.00
_cell.angle_beta   90.00
_cell.angle_gamma   90.00
#
_symmetry.space_group_name_H-M   'P 1'
#
loop_
_entity.id
_entity.type
_entity.pdbx_description
1 polymer ?
#
loop_
_entity_poly.entity_id
_entity_poly.type
_entity_poly.pdbx_seq_one_letter_code
_entity_poly.pdbx_strand_id
1 'polypeptide(L)' 'MLEERDFPLLRLGEVTLRDVKAAVDREGNYRYHFKALDPEFGTVKEEVFVDGAVVPGWEGKIVAWLEEDG' A
#
# COMPACT_ATOMS: atom_id res chain seq x y z
N MET A 1 2.64 -3.36 -21.91
CA MET A 1 1.68 -4.39 -21.48
C MET A 1 1.89 -4.55 -20.00
N LEU A 2 1.13 -3.80 -19.19
CA LEU A 2 1.20 -3.91 -17.74
C LEU A 2 0.24 -5.05 -17.39
N GLU A 3 0.76 -6.07 -16.72
CA GLU A 3 0.02 -7.25 -16.32
C GLU A 3 -0.99 -6.80 -15.24
N GLU A 4 -2.26 -6.69 -15.62
CA GLU A 4 -3.35 -6.48 -14.67
C GLU A 4 -3.46 -7.74 -13.83
N ARG A 5 -2.73 -7.78 -12.72
CA ARG A 5 -2.83 -8.87 -11.75
C ARG A 5 -4.08 -8.64 -10.92
N ASP A 6 -5.11 -9.42 -11.22
CA ASP A 6 -6.28 -9.57 -10.37
C ASP A 6 -5.84 -10.16 -9.02
N PHE A 7 -5.81 -9.30 -7.99
CA PHE A 7 -5.69 -9.75 -6.62
C PHE A 7 -6.99 -10.49 -6.27
N PRO A 8 -6.94 -11.79 -5.91
CA PRO A 8 -8.14 -12.55 -5.65
C PRO A 8 -8.89 -11.95 -4.45
N LEU A 9 -9.98 -11.24 -4.74
CA LEU A 9 -11.09 -10.89 -3.83
C LEU A 9 -10.75 -10.22 -2.48
N LEU A 10 -9.51 -9.76 -2.26
CA LEU A 10 -9.18 -8.96 -1.09
C LEU A 10 -9.92 -7.62 -1.22
N ARG A 11 -10.87 -7.37 -0.32
CA ARG A 11 -11.49 -6.04 -0.26
C ARG A 11 -10.39 -5.03 0.03
N LEU A 12 -10.51 -3.80 -0.49
CA LEU A 12 -9.52 -2.73 -0.26
C LEU A 12 -9.23 -2.49 1.24
N GLY A 13 -10.14 -2.90 2.14
CA GLY A 13 -9.96 -2.86 3.60
C GLY A 13 -9.38 -4.13 4.25
N GLU A 14 -8.90 -5.09 3.46
CA GLU A 14 -8.26 -6.33 3.91
C GLU A 14 -6.84 -6.49 3.35
N VAL A 15 -6.42 -5.63 2.41
CA VAL A 15 -5.08 -5.68 1.85
C VAL A 15 -4.10 -5.24 2.92
N THR A 16 -3.14 -6.10 3.25
CA THR A 16 -2.10 -5.81 4.23
C THR A 16 -0.83 -5.30 3.58
N LEU A 17 0.06 -4.68 4.36
CA LEU A 17 1.39 -4.29 3.87
C LEU A 17 2.14 -5.49 3.30
N ARG A 18 1.98 -6.68 3.90
CA ARG A 18 2.57 -7.92 3.40
C ARG A 18 2.12 -8.26 1.98
N ASP A 19 0.83 -8.09 1.69
CA ASP A 19 0.28 -8.36 0.35
C ASP A 19 0.85 -7.38 -0.68
N VAL A 20 0.99 -6.11 -0.30
CA VAL A 20 1.64 -5.09 -1.15
C VAL A 20 3.11 -5.44 -1.38
N LYS A 21 3.86 -5.81 -0.34
CA LYS A 21 5.27 -6.24 -0.46
C LYS A 21 5.41 -7.44 -1.39
N ALA A 22 4.54 -8.45 -1.23
CA ALA A 22 4.52 -9.63 -2.08
C ALA A 22 4.17 -9.31 -3.55
N ALA A 23 3.34 -8.30 -3.78
CA ALA A 23 2.99 -7.84 -5.12
C ALA A 23 4.10 -7.04 -5.80
N VAL A 24 4.79 -6.20 -5.04
CA VAL A 24 5.87 -5.34 -5.54
C VAL A 24 7.12 -6.16 -5.85
N ASP A 25 7.34 -7.28 -5.13
CA ASP A 25 8.43 -8.23 -5.38
C ASP A 25 9.80 -7.53 -5.55
N ARG A 26 10.09 -6.58 -4.64
CA ARG A 26 11.38 -5.88 -4.57
C ARG A 26 12.16 -6.30 -3.35
N GLU A 27 13.38 -6.78 -3.58
CA GLU A 27 14.36 -7.03 -2.52
C GLU A 27 14.99 -5.71 -2.06
N GLY A 28 14.97 -5.43 -0.75
CA GLY A 28 15.58 -4.23 -0.18
C GLY A 28 14.79 -3.67 1.02
N ASN A 29 15.41 -2.74 1.74
CA ASN A 29 14.76 -2.03 2.85
C ASN A 29 14.10 -0.76 2.29
N TYR A 30 12.77 -0.82 2.12
CA TYR A 30 11.97 0.30 1.62
C TYR A 30 10.98 0.76 2.68
N ARG A 31 10.81 2.07 2.80
CA ARG A 31 9.71 2.67 3.54
C ARG A 31 8.50 2.80 2.63
N TYR A 32 7.37 2.30 3.12
CA TYR A 32 6.12 2.27 2.36
C TYR A 32 5.21 3.37 2.88
N HIS A 33 4.94 4.37 2.03
CA HIS A 33 4.00 5.43 2.30
C HIS A 33 2.75 5.23 1.43
N PHE A 34 1.57 5.33 2.02
CA PHE A 34 0.30 5.13 1.34
C PHE A 34 -0.51 6.41 1.33
N LYS A 35 -1.28 6.60 0.25
CA LYS A 35 -2.23 7.71 0.19
C LYS A 35 -3.48 7.32 0.97
N ALA A 36 -3.76 8.05 2.03
CA ALA A 36 -4.95 7.86 2.85
C ALA A 36 -5.85 9.09 2.80
N LEU A 37 -7.15 8.87 3.06
CA LEU A 37 -8.08 9.93 3.37
C LEU A 37 -8.32 9.91 4.88
N ASP A 38 -7.73 10.88 5.57
CA ASP A 38 -7.96 11.15 6.97
C ASP A 38 -9.20 12.05 7.16
N PRO A 39 -10.09 11.74 8.10
CA PRO A 39 -11.32 12.51 8.31
C PRO A 39 -11.08 13.92 8.87
N GLU A 40 -9.96 14.16 9.54
CA GLU A 40 -9.60 15.44 10.15
C GLU A 40 -8.71 16.29 9.23
N PHE A 41 -7.79 15.66 8.52
CA PHE A 41 -6.76 16.33 7.71
C PHE A 41 -6.98 16.22 6.19
N GLY A 42 -7.92 15.38 5.75
CA GLY A 42 -8.16 15.13 4.34
C GLY A 42 -7.11 14.19 3.74
N THR A 43 -6.53 14.55 2.59
CA THR A 43 -5.57 13.66 1.93
C THR A 43 -4.21 13.68 2.65
N VAL A 44 -3.78 12.55 3.17
CA VAL A 44 -2.49 12.40 3.87
C VAL A 44 -1.62 11.30 3.25
N LYS A 45 -0.33 11.33 3.58
CA LYS A 45 0.60 10.23 3.33
C LYS A 45 0.85 9.51 4.64
N GLU A 46 0.32 8.29 4.75
CA GLU A 46 0.47 7.46 5.92
C GLU A 46 1.64 6.50 5.73
N GLU A 47 2.59 6.48 6.67
CA GLU A 47 3.68 5.51 6.65
C GLU A 47 3.22 4.21 7.32
N VAL A 48 3.37 3.08 6.62
CA VAL A 48 3.02 1.76 7.15
C VAL A 48 4.25 0.88 7.12
N PHE A 49 4.68 0.44 8.31
CA PHE A 49 5.89 -0.37 8.51
C PHE A 49 5.59 -1.75 9.12
N VAL A 50 4.33 -2.04 9.47
CA VAL A 50 3.90 -3.31 10.06
C VAL A 50 3.26 -4.20 8.99
N ASP A 51 3.81 -5.40 8.77
CA ASP A 51 3.36 -6.31 7.71
C ASP A 51 1.89 -6.72 7.81
N GLY A 52 1.36 -6.84 9.03
CA GLY A 52 -0.04 -7.18 9.27
C GLY A 52 -1.00 -5.99 9.28
N ALA A 53 -0.51 -4.76 9.09
CA ALA A 53 -1.38 -3.59 9.03
C ALA A 53 -2.09 -3.54 7.68
N VAL A 54 -3.39 -3.25 7.72
CA VAL A 54 -4.20 -2.99 6.53
C VAL A 54 -3.76 -1.65 5.92
N VAL A 55 -3.49 -1.64 4.62
CA VAL A 55 -3.09 -0.42 3.90
C VAL A 55 -4.31 0.40 3.49
N PRO A 56 -4.23 1.73 3.55
CA PRO A 56 -5.36 2.58 3.18
C PRO A 56 -5.60 2.55 1.67
N GLY A 57 -6.87 2.56 1.30
CA GLY A 57 -7.34 2.63 -0.08
C GLY A 57 -7.64 4.05 -0.52
N TRP A 58 -7.37 4.36 -1.79
CA TRP A 58 -7.67 5.63 -2.44
C TRP A 58 -8.48 5.41 -3.72
N GLU A 59 -9.74 5.86 -3.74
CA GLU A 59 -10.61 5.81 -4.94
C GLU A 59 -10.69 4.42 -5.59
N GLY A 60 -10.76 3.35 -4.78
CA GLY A 60 -10.87 1.98 -5.28
C GLY A 60 -9.54 1.32 -5.68
N LYS A 61 -8.40 1.97 -5.43
CA LYS A 61 -7.04 1.41 -5.66
C LYS A 61 -6.12 1.69 -4.47
N ILE A 62 -4.94 1.11 -4.49
CA ILE A 62 -3.86 1.42 -3.52
C ILE A 62 -2.86 2.32 -4.23
N VAL A 63 -2.53 3.45 -3.59
CA VAL A 63 -1.49 4.36 -4.06
C VAL A 63 -0.39 4.36 -3.02
N ALA A 64 0.78 3.83 -3.38
CA ALA A 64 1.93 3.74 -2.51
C ALA A 64 3.17 4.40 -3.13
N TRP A 65 3.99 5.00 -2.29
CA TRP A 65 5.34 5.46 -2.60
C TRP A 65 6.32 4.60 -1.81
N LEU A 66 7.33 4.06 -2.50
CA LEU A 66 8.42 3.32 -1.89
C LEU A 66 9.63 4.24 -1.86
N GLU A 67 10.12 4.53 -0.66
CA GLU A 67 11.35 5.29 -0.45
C GLU A 67 12.45 4.31 -0.01
N GLU A 68 13.58 4.30 -0.72
CA GLU A 68 14.73 3.45 -0.38
C GLU A 68 15.43 4.04 0.84
N ASP A 69 15.62 3.23 1.89
CA ASP A 69 16.47 3.63 3.02
C ASP A 69 17.93 3.52 2.55
N GLY A 70 18.48 4.66 2.13
CA GLY A 70 19.86 4.79 1.63
C GLY A 70 20.93 4.64 2.69
#